data_AF-A0A832P610-F1
#
_entry.id   AF-A0A832P610-F1
#
_cell.length_a   1.000
_cell.length_b   1.000
_cell.length_c   1.000
_cell.angle_alpha   90.00
_cell.angle_beta   90.00
_cell.angle_gamma   90.00
#
_symmetry.space_group_name_H-M   'P 1'
#
loop_
_entity.id
_entity.type
_entity.pdbx_description
1 polymer ?
#
loop_
_entity_poly.entity_id
_entity_poly.type
_entity_poly.pdbx_seq_one_letter_code
_entity_poly.pdbx_strand_id
1 'polypeptide(L)'
;MNKIFLIVLLVLNAQVIFGQNMDFTSIDEFFKISCLIKQGKDISVEQWQQFEQSKGYKDFAEQENKFLIQTIKASIQMAFGNNLENEKNRIMKLSQEEISENKALMIEKLVLTNYLEIKQNYTNLKVFRENYDFDSLHTKAIQRLSSFLKTSIDTTVQFKPIFFLFLSSDGKDEEDALYIDLNLIYNMTEQQRVNFIAHEFFHSYRRYFENHDFNYKNDLNFMLDMIQNEGIADQIDKSKGYDYYFSEVCKSPISEIMIQLYNQAETDLKKIHNIVVSYTVNQISETEKHLQHIVASALNCGSSSRT
;
A
#
# COMPACT_ATOMS: atom_id res chain seq x y z
N MET A 1 46.83 -0.67 26.88
CA MET A 1 46.08 -1.52 25.92
C MET A 1 44.55 -1.42 26.03
N ASN A 2 43.96 -0.97 27.15
CA ASN A 2 42.48 -0.95 27.30
C ASN A 2 41.72 0.19 26.61
N LYS A 3 42.39 1.28 26.17
CA LYS A 3 41.69 2.42 25.54
C LYS A 3 41.41 2.21 24.04
N ILE A 4 42.25 1.45 23.34
CA ILE A 4 42.06 1.14 21.91
C ILE A 4 40.95 0.10 21.73
N PHE A 5 40.85 -0.88 22.63
CA PHE A 5 39.81 -1.91 22.60
C PHE A 5 38.40 -1.33 22.81
N LEU A 6 38.27 -0.29 23.64
CA LEU A 6 37.01 0.41 23.89
C LEU A 6 36.55 1.26 22.69
N ILE A 7 37.49 1.87 21.96
CA ILE A 7 37.20 2.60 20.72
C ILE A 7 36.79 1.63 19.61
N VAL A 8 37.46 0.48 19.50
CA VAL A 8 37.08 -0.57 18.55
C VAL A 8 35.71 -1.16 18.86
N LEU A 9 35.35 -1.37 20.15
CA LEU A 9 33.99 -1.77 20.54
C LEU A 9 32.94 -0.66 20.30
N LEU A 10 33.30 0.62 20.44
CA LEU A 10 32.42 1.74 20.10
C LEU A 10 32.22 1.89 18.58
N VAL A 11 33.24 1.62 17.76
CA VAL A 11 33.15 1.63 16.29
C VAL A 11 32.45 0.37 15.77
N LEU A 12 32.62 -0.79 16.41
CA LEU A 12 31.92 -2.04 16.07
C LEU A 12 30.46 -2.05 16.57
N ASN A 13 30.12 -1.33 17.65
CA ASN A 13 28.72 -1.08 18.04
C ASN A 13 28.10 0.14 17.31
N ALA A 14 28.91 0.99 16.66
CA ALA A 14 28.42 2.02 15.74
C ALA A 14 28.11 1.46 14.35
N GLN A 15 28.50 0.21 14.07
CA GLN A 15 27.67 -0.66 13.24
C GLN A 15 26.45 -1.05 14.06
N VAL A 16 25.64 -0.04 14.42
CA VAL A 16 24.21 -0.24 14.54
C VAL A 16 23.86 -1.01 13.28
N ILE A 17 23.29 -2.19 13.46
CA ILE A 17 22.56 -2.90 12.42
C ILE A 17 21.43 -1.93 12.05
N PHE A 18 21.75 -0.91 11.26
CA PHE A 18 20.79 -0.20 10.46
C PHE A 18 20.38 -1.26 9.45
N GLY A 19 19.40 -2.08 9.83
CA GLY A 19 18.55 -2.70 8.83
C GLY A 19 18.16 -1.59 7.88
N GLN A 20 18.36 -1.79 6.58
CA GLN A 20 17.97 -0.77 5.61
C GLN A 20 16.47 -0.50 5.83
N ASN A 21 16.15 0.70 6.30
CA ASN A 21 14.76 1.13 6.53
C ASN A 21 13.96 1.13 5.23
N MET A 22 14.64 1.06 4.08
CA MET A 22 14.05 0.99 2.75
C MET A 22 14.77 -0.04 1.89
N ASP A 23 14.02 -0.91 1.24
CA ASP A 23 14.49 -1.93 0.30
C ASP A 23 14.03 -1.60 -1.12
N PHE A 24 14.94 -1.74 -2.07
CA PHE A 24 14.69 -1.46 -3.48
C PHE A 24 14.99 -2.64 -4.40
N THR A 25 15.21 -3.83 -3.84
CA THR A 25 15.60 -5.02 -4.61
C THR A 25 14.60 -5.31 -5.72
N SER A 26 13.30 -5.18 -5.45
CA SER A 26 12.22 -5.37 -6.42
C SER A 26 12.23 -4.33 -7.55
N ILE A 27 12.55 -3.08 -7.24
CA ILE A 27 12.71 -2.02 -8.24
C ILE A 27 13.90 -2.32 -9.16
N ASP A 28 15.02 -2.74 -8.57
CA ASP A 28 16.25 -3.01 -9.32
C ASP A 28 16.08 -4.25 -10.21
N GLU A 29 15.40 -5.31 -9.74
CA GLU A 29 15.03 -6.47 -10.56
C GLU A 29 14.04 -6.11 -11.68
N PHE A 30 13.05 -5.26 -11.40
CA PHE A 30 12.16 -4.74 -12.44
C PHE A 30 12.94 -4.04 -13.56
N PHE A 31 13.89 -3.16 -13.22
CA PHE A 31 14.66 -2.43 -14.24
C PHE A 31 15.52 -3.37 -15.09
N LYS A 32 16.06 -4.45 -14.51
CA LYS A 32 16.79 -5.49 -15.27
C LYS A 32 15.87 -6.19 -16.27
N ILE A 33 14.71 -6.68 -15.81
CA ILE A 33 13.74 -7.41 -16.65
C ILE A 33 13.18 -6.51 -17.75
N SER A 34 12.68 -5.33 -17.39
CA SER A 34 12.10 -4.40 -18.37
C SER A 34 13.12 -3.95 -19.42
N CYS A 35 14.40 -3.79 -19.06
CA CYS A 35 15.46 -3.47 -20.02
C CYS A 35 15.65 -4.57 -21.07
N LEU A 36 15.65 -5.85 -20.64
CA LEU A 36 15.74 -6.99 -21.55
C LEU A 36 14.54 -7.09 -22.49
N ILE A 37 13.32 -6.93 -21.97
CA ILE A 37 12.08 -6.95 -22.76
C ILE A 37 12.11 -5.83 -23.82
N LYS A 38 12.53 -4.60 -23.43
CA LYS A 38 12.67 -3.47 -24.36
C LYS A 38 13.68 -3.73 -25.48
N GLN A 39 14.68 -4.59 -25.24
CA GLN A 39 15.65 -5.02 -26.26
C GLN A 39 15.12 -6.16 -27.15
N GLY A 40 13.85 -6.57 -26.98
CA GLY A 40 13.26 -7.69 -27.71
C GLY A 40 13.77 -9.06 -27.25
N LYS A 41 14.33 -9.15 -26.04
CA LYS A 41 14.83 -10.41 -25.47
C LYS A 41 13.75 -11.04 -24.59
N ASP A 42 13.65 -12.37 -24.68
CA ASP A 42 12.86 -13.15 -23.74
C ASP A 42 13.51 -13.17 -22.36
N ILE A 43 12.68 -13.34 -21.33
CA ILE A 43 13.10 -13.44 -19.94
C ILE A 43 13.15 -14.92 -19.55
N SER A 44 14.30 -15.37 -19.03
CA SER A 44 14.46 -16.76 -18.61
C SER A 44 13.64 -17.06 -17.35
N VAL A 45 13.43 -18.36 -17.08
CA VAL A 45 12.73 -18.81 -15.87
C VAL A 45 13.48 -18.33 -14.61
N GLU A 46 14.81 -18.40 -14.63
CA GLU A 46 15.66 -17.98 -13.51
C GLU A 46 15.59 -16.48 -13.27
N GLN A 47 15.51 -15.67 -14.34
CA GLN A 47 15.34 -14.22 -14.23
C GLN A 47 13.97 -13.86 -13.63
N TRP A 48 12.91 -14.55 -14.06
CA TRP A 48 11.60 -14.39 -13.41
C TRP A 48 11.64 -14.82 -11.95
N GLN A 49 12.31 -15.92 -11.63
CA GLN A 49 12.44 -16.39 -10.26
C GLN A 49 13.21 -15.37 -9.39
N GLN A 50 14.25 -14.73 -9.90
CA GLN A 50 14.97 -13.67 -9.18
C GLN A 50 14.07 -12.47 -8.87
N PHE A 51 13.28 -12.02 -9.85
CA PHE A 51 12.29 -10.97 -9.65
C PHE A 51 11.23 -11.36 -8.62
N GLU A 52 10.67 -12.56 -8.75
CA GLU A 52 9.66 -13.11 -7.84
C GLU A 52 10.18 -13.27 -6.41
N GLN A 53 11.48 -13.53 -6.21
CA GLN A 53 12.10 -13.69 -4.89
C GLN A 53 12.61 -12.38 -4.27
N SER A 54 12.44 -11.25 -4.96
CA SER A 54 12.74 -9.93 -4.38
C SER A 54 11.71 -9.55 -3.30
N LYS A 55 12.11 -8.74 -2.31
CA LYS A 55 11.32 -8.54 -1.10
C LYS A 55 9.89 -8.05 -1.34
N GLY A 56 9.71 -7.11 -2.27
CA GLY A 56 8.40 -6.56 -2.60
C GLY A 56 7.46 -7.48 -3.39
N TYR A 57 7.98 -8.55 -4.03
CA TYR A 57 7.16 -9.46 -4.85
C TYR A 57 7.03 -10.87 -4.28
N LYS A 58 7.86 -11.22 -3.28
CA LYS A 58 7.95 -12.56 -2.72
C LYS A 58 6.61 -13.09 -2.22
N ASP A 59 5.87 -12.30 -1.46
CA ASP A 59 4.60 -12.73 -0.89
C ASP A 59 3.58 -13.07 -1.98
N PHE A 60 3.49 -12.24 -3.03
CA PHE A 60 2.62 -12.53 -4.18
C PHE A 60 3.08 -13.77 -4.96
N ALA A 61 4.40 -13.99 -5.03
CA ALA A 61 4.98 -15.15 -5.69
C ALA A 61 4.84 -16.44 -4.87
N GLU A 62 4.64 -16.37 -3.55
CA GLU A 62 4.51 -17.52 -2.66
C GLU A 62 3.05 -17.94 -2.41
N GLN A 63 2.09 -17.02 -2.51
CA GLN A 63 0.64 -17.30 -2.43
C GLN A 63 0.20 -18.47 -3.32
N GLU A 64 -0.70 -19.33 -2.84
CA GLU A 64 -1.23 -20.45 -3.64
C GLU A 64 -1.91 -19.94 -4.92
N ASN A 65 -2.72 -18.89 -4.76
CA ASN A 65 -3.34 -18.17 -5.85
C ASN A 65 -2.32 -17.20 -6.49
N LYS A 66 -1.60 -17.67 -7.51
CA LYS A 66 -0.58 -16.90 -8.27
C LYS A 66 -1.16 -15.76 -9.12
N PHE A 67 -2.43 -15.40 -8.98
CA PHE A 67 -3.09 -14.39 -9.80
C PHE A 67 -2.31 -13.07 -9.84
N LEU A 68 -2.00 -12.48 -8.69
CA LEU A 68 -1.40 -11.14 -8.65
C LEU A 68 -0.01 -11.10 -9.28
N ILE A 69 0.86 -12.07 -8.98
CA ILE A 69 2.19 -12.13 -9.59
C ILE A 69 2.11 -12.38 -11.11
N GLN A 70 1.13 -13.15 -11.57
CA GLN A 70 0.87 -13.34 -13.01
C GLN A 70 0.39 -12.04 -13.66
N THR A 71 -0.52 -11.30 -13.03
CA THR A 71 -0.99 -9.99 -13.50
C THR A 71 0.15 -8.98 -13.60
N ILE A 72 1.06 -8.96 -12.62
CA ILE A 72 2.26 -8.12 -12.63
C ILE A 72 3.15 -8.46 -13.83
N LYS A 73 3.50 -9.74 -14.01
CA LYS A 73 4.36 -10.20 -15.11
C LYS A 73 3.74 -9.91 -16.48
N ALA A 74 2.44 -10.18 -16.62
CA ALA A 74 1.70 -9.88 -17.84
C ALA A 74 1.67 -8.37 -18.13
N SER A 75 1.50 -7.53 -17.11
CA SER A 75 1.51 -6.07 -17.24
C SER A 75 2.88 -5.53 -17.65
N ILE A 76 3.96 -6.08 -17.10
CA ILE A 76 5.33 -5.76 -17.54
C ILE A 76 5.51 -6.11 -19.02
N GLN A 77 5.08 -7.30 -19.46
CA GLN A 77 5.16 -7.73 -20.85
C GLN A 77 4.31 -6.86 -21.79
N MET A 78 3.08 -6.52 -21.39
CA MET A 78 2.18 -5.64 -22.14
C MET A 78 2.72 -4.21 -22.26
N ALA A 79 3.30 -3.67 -21.19
CA ALA A 79 3.85 -2.33 -21.20
C ALA A 79 5.17 -2.27 -22.01
N PHE A 80 6.11 -3.17 -21.76
CA PHE A 80 7.48 -3.05 -22.28
C PHE A 80 7.78 -3.88 -23.52
N GLY A 81 6.98 -4.92 -23.81
CA GLY A 81 7.12 -5.78 -24.98
C GLY A 81 6.22 -5.35 -26.15
N ASN A 82 6.22 -6.17 -27.21
CA ASN A 82 5.46 -5.92 -28.45
C ASN A 82 4.34 -6.95 -28.72
N ASN A 83 4.17 -7.97 -27.87
CA ASN A 83 3.46 -9.21 -28.26
C ASN A 83 2.04 -9.36 -27.68
N LEU A 84 1.51 -8.34 -26.99
CA LEU A 84 0.24 -8.44 -26.25
C LEU A 84 -0.68 -7.22 -26.46
N GLU A 85 -0.59 -6.55 -27.61
CA GLU A 85 -1.31 -5.29 -27.86
C GLU A 85 -2.84 -5.45 -27.84
N ASN A 86 -3.37 -6.58 -28.30
CA ASN A 86 -4.82 -6.85 -28.25
C ASN A 86 -5.33 -6.95 -26.80
N GLU A 87 -4.60 -7.68 -25.95
CA GLU A 87 -4.98 -7.89 -24.55
C GLU A 87 -4.83 -6.61 -23.74
N LYS A 88 -3.73 -5.88 -23.95
CA LYS A 88 -3.55 -4.52 -23.41
C LYS A 88 -4.73 -3.62 -23.77
N ASN A 89 -5.13 -3.60 -25.04
CA ASN A 89 -6.26 -2.78 -25.48
C ASN A 89 -7.60 -3.24 -24.92
N ARG A 90 -7.80 -4.54 -24.65
CA ARG A 90 -8.98 -5.06 -23.95
C ARG A 90 -9.06 -4.50 -22.53
N ILE A 91 -8.00 -4.66 -21.74
CA ILE A 91 -7.95 -4.22 -20.34
C ILE A 91 -8.13 -2.71 -20.24
N MET A 92 -7.46 -1.93 -21.10
CA MET A 92 -7.56 -0.47 -21.08
C MET A 92 -8.96 0.06 -21.45
N LYS A 93 -9.79 -0.75 -22.14
CA LYS A 93 -11.16 -0.39 -22.54
C LYS A 93 -12.23 -0.80 -21.53
N LEU A 94 -11.89 -1.53 -20.46
CA LEU A 94 -12.84 -1.88 -19.40
C LEU A 94 -13.52 -0.61 -18.85
N SER A 95 -14.83 -0.64 -18.70
CA SER A 95 -15.63 0.46 -18.13
C SER A 95 -15.49 0.54 -16.60
N GLN A 96 -15.98 1.64 -16.00
CA GLN A 96 -16.07 1.78 -14.55
C GLN A 96 -17.00 0.73 -13.93
N GLU A 97 -18.12 0.43 -14.61
CA GLU A 97 -19.09 -0.58 -14.18
C GLU A 97 -18.42 -1.97 -14.09
N GLU A 98 -17.74 -2.40 -15.16
CA GLU A 98 -17.06 -3.71 -15.20
C GLU A 98 -16.02 -3.88 -14.10
N ILE A 99 -15.20 -2.85 -13.84
CA ILE A 99 -14.18 -2.94 -12.78
C ILE A 99 -14.78 -2.78 -11.38
N SER A 100 -15.91 -2.09 -11.22
CA SER A 100 -16.60 -2.00 -9.93
C SER A 100 -17.24 -3.33 -9.50
N GLU A 101 -17.71 -4.13 -10.47
CA GLU A 101 -18.34 -5.42 -10.22
C GLU A 101 -17.35 -6.59 -10.15
N ASN A 102 -16.16 -6.44 -10.73
CA ASN A 102 -15.16 -7.50 -10.81
C ASN A 102 -13.77 -7.03 -10.35
N LYS A 103 -13.41 -7.44 -9.12
CA LYS A 103 -12.12 -7.14 -8.49
C LYS A 103 -10.91 -7.62 -9.30
N ALA A 104 -11.00 -8.76 -9.98
CA ALA A 104 -9.89 -9.27 -10.79
C ALA A 104 -9.62 -8.32 -11.98
N LEU A 105 -10.68 -7.91 -12.69
CA LEU A 105 -10.58 -6.94 -13.78
C LEU A 105 -10.11 -5.58 -13.30
N MET A 106 -10.53 -5.16 -12.11
CA MET A 106 -10.04 -3.93 -11.46
C MET A 106 -8.53 -3.99 -11.22
N ILE A 107 -8.02 -5.08 -10.64
CA ILE A 107 -6.59 -5.27 -10.37
C ILE A 107 -5.81 -5.29 -11.69
N GLU A 108 -6.27 -6.05 -12.70
CA GLU A 108 -5.64 -6.06 -14.03
C GLU A 108 -5.51 -4.64 -14.61
N LYS A 109 -6.58 -3.85 -14.54
CA LYS A 109 -6.58 -2.49 -15.07
C LYS A 109 -5.69 -1.54 -14.27
N LEU A 110 -5.72 -1.62 -12.94
CA LEU A 110 -4.89 -0.80 -12.07
C LEU A 110 -3.41 -1.05 -12.32
N VAL A 111 -3.01 -2.32 -12.30
CA VAL A 111 -1.62 -2.73 -12.47
C VAL A 111 -1.12 -2.36 -13.87
N LEU A 112 -1.88 -2.67 -14.93
CA LEU A 112 -1.50 -2.31 -16.29
C LEU A 112 -1.40 -0.80 -16.48
N THR A 113 -2.35 -0.02 -15.97
CA THR A 113 -2.33 1.45 -16.09
C THR A 113 -1.05 2.03 -15.48
N ASN A 114 -0.69 1.56 -14.27
CA ASN A 114 0.52 1.99 -13.61
C ASN A 114 1.79 1.62 -14.41
N TYR A 115 1.90 0.39 -14.93
CA TYR A 115 3.05 -0.01 -15.76
C TYR A 115 3.15 0.77 -17.08
N LEU A 116 2.03 1.20 -17.67
CA LEU A 116 2.03 2.07 -18.84
C LEU A 116 2.55 3.48 -18.50
N GLU A 117 2.22 4.01 -17.32
CA GLU A 117 2.78 5.28 -16.84
C GLU A 117 4.28 5.16 -16.53
N ILE A 118 4.68 4.08 -15.86
CA ILE A 118 6.10 3.78 -15.59
C ILE A 118 6.89 3.71 -16.90
N LYS A 119 6.32 3.13 -17.97
CA LYS A 119 6.95 3.13 -19.30
C LYS A 119 7.19 4.55 -19.81
N GLN A 120 6.22 5.44 -19.67
CA GLN A 120 6.34 6.84 -20.11
C GLN A 120 7.43 7.58 -19.32
N ASN A 121 7.54 7.32 -18.02
CA ASN A 121 8.49 7.96 -17.12
C ASN A 121 9.77 7.16 -16.86
N TYR A 122 10.05 6.10 -17.63
CA TYR A 122 11.03 5.05 -17.30
C TYR A 122 12.41 5.59 -16.91
N THR A 123 12.97 6.49 -17.72
CA THR A 123 14.30 7.08 -17.47
C THR A 123 14.28 7.98 -16.23
N ASN A 124 13.24 8.78 -16.04
CA ASN A 124 13.12 9.69 -14.91
C ASN A 124 12.91 8.93 -13.59
N LEU A 125 12.11 7.85 -13.61
CA LEU A 125 11.95 6.96 -12.47
C LEU A 125 13.26 6.30 -12.06
N LYS A 126 14.06 5.87 -13.04
CA LYS A 126 15.39 5.32 -12.77
C LYS A 126 16.31 6.37 -12.12
N VAL A 127 16.33 7.59 -12.65
CA VAL A 127 17.09 8.72 -12.07
C VAL A 127 16.60 9.08 -10.68
N PHE A 128 15.29 9.04 -10.43
CA PHE A 128 14.68 9.28 -9.12
C PHE A 128 15.12 8.20 -8.12
N ARG A 129 15.01 6.93 -8.48
CA ARG A 129 15.50 5.79 -7.69
C ARG A 129 16.97 5.91 -7.31
N GLU A 130 17.81 6.42 -8.21
CA GLU A 130 19.27 6.54 -8.01
C GLU A 130 19.69 7.78 -7.21
N ASN A 131 18.95 8.90 -7.33
CA ASN A 131 19.40 10.20 -6.82
C ASN A 131 18.50 10.84 -5.75
N TYR A 132 17.30 10.32 -5.52
CA TYR A 132 16.43 10.85 -4.47
C TYR A 132 16.92 10.46 -3.08
N ASP A 133 16.87 11.41 -2.14
CA ASP A 133 17.31 11.23 -0.77
C ASP A 133 16.20 10.57 0.09
N PHE A 134 16.13 9.25 -0.03
CA PHE A 134 15.17 8.40 0.67
C PHE A 134 15.39 8.39 2.20
N ASP A 135 16.63 8.54 2.67
CA ASP A 135 16.93 8.62 4.11
C ASP A 135 16.38 9.93 4.73
N SER A 136 16.47 11.03 3.97
CA SER A 136 15.86 12.31 4.34
C SER A 136 14.34 12.22 4.33
N LEU A 137 13.72 11.56 3.34
CA LEU A 137 12.28 11.29 3.32
C LEU A 137 11.84 10.53 4.58
N HIS A 138 12.53 9.43 4.92
CA HIS A 138 12.27 8.65 6.13
C HIS A 138 12.29 9.52 7.39
N THR A 139 13.35 10.31 7.55
CA THR A 139 13.54 11.19 8.71
C THR A 139 12.45 12.25 8.81
N LYS A 140 12.10 12.90 7.68
CA LYS A 140 11.03 13.90 7.63
C LYS A 140 9.67 13.29 7.93
N ALA A 141 9.40 12.06 7.49
CA ALA A 141 8.14 11.37 7.78
C ALA A 141 7.98 11.11 9.28
N ILE A 142 9.03 10.63 9.97
CA ILE A 142 9.01 10.46 11.44
C ILE A 142 8.81 11.80 12.16
N GLN A 143 9.47 12.86 11.69
CA GLN A 143 9.28 14.21 12.25
C GLN A 143 7.84 14.71 12.04
N ARG A 144 7.28 14.49 10.86
CA ARG A 144 5.90 14.84 10.52
C ARG A 144 4.90 14.09 11.40
N LEU A 145 5.13 12.80 11.65
CA LEU A 145 4.31 11.98 12.55
C LEU A 145 4.45 12.46 14.00
N SER A 146 5.67 12.69 14.49
CA SER A 146 5.91 13.20 15.84
C SER A 146 5.18 14.55 16.07
N SER A 147 5.25 15.44 15.08
CA SER A 147 4.53 16.72 15.10
C SER A 147 3.01 16.53 15.11
N PHE A 148 2.49 15.54 14.39
CA PHE A 148 1.06 15.23 14.37
C PHE A 148 0.58 14.72 15.73
N LEU A 149 1.31 13.77 16.31
CA LEU A 149 1.01 13.16 17.61
C LEU A 149 1.25 14.10 18.79
N LYS A 150 1.94 15.22 18.57
CA LYS A 150 2.36 16.19 19.61
C LYS A 150 3.20 15.53 20.71
N THR A 151 3.94 14.49 20.36
CA THR A 151 4.85 13.78 21.26
C THR A 151 6.10 13.35 20.52
N SER A 152 7.22 13.26 21.24
CA SER A 152 8.42 12.62 20.71
C SER A 152 8.19 11.11 20.63
N ILE A 153 8.53 10.53 19.49
CA ILE A 153 8.58 9.07 19.32
C ILE A 153 9.95 8.62 19.81
N ASP A 154 9.98 7.83 20.89
CA ASP A 154 11.22 7.33 21.45
C ASP A 154 11.69 6.05 20.72
N THR A 155 12.88 5.56 21.12
CA THR A 155 13.54 4.42 20.46
C THR A 155 12.87 3.07 20.73
N THR A 156 11.84 2.98 21.57
CA THR A 156 11.09 1.75 21.81
C THR A 156 10.10 1.44 20.69
N VAL A 157 9.70 2.47 19.92
CA VAL A 157 8.90 2.30 18.72
C VAL A 157 9.82 2.00 17.55
N GLN A 158 9.69 0.80 16.99
CA GLN A 158 10.33 0.43 15.73
C GLN A 158 9.32 0.57 14.59
N PHE A 159 9.67 1.37 13.60
CA PHE A 159 8.92 1.46 12.36
C PHE A 159 9.24 0.27 11.47
N LYS A 160 8.23 -0.22 10.75
CA LYS A 160 8.42 -1.25 9.73
C LYS A 160 9.36 -0.73 8.63
N PRO A 161 10.23 -1.58 8.07
CA PRO A 161 10.97 -1.24 6.86
C PRO A 161 10.00 -1.01 5.69
N ILE A 162 10.43 -0.27 4.69
CA ILE A 162 9.65 0.02 3.48
C ILE A 162 10.21 -0.81 2.34
N PHE A 163 9.39 -1.65 1.72
CA PHE A 163 9.74 -2.39 0.51
C PHE A 163 9.12 -1.69 -0.69
N PHE A 164 9.97 -1.10 -1.53
CA PHE A 164 9.51 -0.46 -2.76
C PHE A 164 9.32 -1.48 -3.87
N LEU A 165 8.21 -1.36 -4.58
CA LEU A 165 7.85 -2.17 -5.75
C LEU A 165 7.12 -1.32 -6.80
N PHE A 166 6.82 -1.91 -7.95
CA PHE A 166 5.82 -1.38 -8.88
C PHE A 166 4.61 -2.32 -8.89
N LEU A 167 3.42 -1.78 -8.63
CA LEU A 167 2.17 -2.53 -8.54
C LEU A 167 1.01 -1.69 -9.10
N SER A 168 0.33 -0.90 -8.27
CA SER A 168 -0.94 -0.22 -8.60
C SER A 168 -1.01 1.24 -8.15
N SER A 169 0.13 1.91 -7.96
CA SER A 169 0.22 3.27 -7.41
C SER A 169 -0.44 3.43 -6.04
N ASP A 170 -0.16 2.49 -5.13
CA ASP A 170 -0.71 2.48 -3.77
C ASP A 170 0.35 2.07 -2.74
N GLY A 171 0.04 2.19 -1.45
CA GLY A 171 0.82 1.64 -0.35
C GLY A 171 0.00 0.68 0.51
N LYS A 172 0.67 -0.26 1.17
CA LYS A 172 0.04 -1.19 2.08
C LYS A 172 0.90 -1.44 3.31
N ASP A 173 0.26 -1.40 4.48
CA ASP A 173 0.82 -1.87 5.74
C ASP A 173 0.62 -3.39 5.89
N GLU A 174 1.71 -4.15 5.91
CA GLU A 174 1.73 -5.60 6.14
C GLU A 174 2.50 -5.94 7.41
N GLU A 175 2.43 -7.17 7.91
CA GLU A 175 3.01 -7.52 9.21
C GLU A 175 4.52 -7.21 9.31
N ASP A 176 5.28 -7.43 8.24
CA ASP A 176 6.74 -7.37 8.19
C ASP A 176 7.28 -6.05 7.63
N ALA A 177 6.54 -5.39 6.73
CA ALA A 177 6.99 -4.20 6.02
C ALA A 177 5.83 -3.31 5.53
N LEU A 178 6.18 -2.10 5.14
CA LEU A 178 5.32 -1.23 4.33
C LEU A 178 5.64 -1.49 2.85
N TYR A 179 4.67 -1.97 2.08
CA TYR A 179 4.83 -2.21 0.65
C TYR A 179 4.34 -1.00 -0.13
N ILE A 180 5.25 -0.26 -0.76
CA ILE A 180 4.94 1.05 -1.35
C ILE A 180 5.31 1.08 -2.83
N ASP A 181 4.35 1.50 -3.66
CA ASP A 181 4.60 1.72 -5.07
C ASP A 181 5.56 2.91 -5.30
N LEU A 182 6.68 2.67 -5.96
CA LEU A 182 7.66 3.73 -6.23
C LEU A 182 7.14 4.77 -7.23
N ASN A 183 6.27 4.41 -8.17
CA ASN A 183 5.67 5.34 -9.12
C ASN A 183 4.72 6.32 -8.41
N LEU A 184 3.99 5.84 -7.38
CA LEU A 184 3.20 6.72 -6.50
C LEU A 184 4.09 7.78 -5.85
N ILE A 185 5.17 7.34 -5.20
CA ILE A 185 6.10 8.27 -4.54
C ILE A 185 6.72 9.23 -5.55
N TYR A 186 7.16 8.76 -6.71
CA TYR A 186 7.72 9.61 -7.76
C TYR A 186 6.75 10.74 -8.17
N ASN A 187 5.47 10.43 -8.35
CA ASN A 187 4.45 11.39 -8.79
C ASN A 187 4.02 12.40 -7.73
N MET A 188 4.29 12.13 -6.45
CA MET A 188 3.99 13.05 -5.36
C MET A 188 5.01 14.20 -5.27
N THR A 189 4.55 15.37 -4.83
CA THR A 189 5.45 16.43 -4.34
C THR A 189 6.16 15.99 -3.06
N GLU A 190 7.27 16.65 -2.69
CA GLU A 190 8.01 16.32 -1.47
C GLU A 190 7.13 16.32 -0.21
N GLN A 191 6.24 17.30 -0.07
CA GLN A 191 5.34 17.36 1.09
C GLN A 191 4.32 16.22 1.09
N GLN A 192 3.80 15.83 -0.08
CA GLN A 192 2.88 14.71 -0.21
C GLN A 192 3.56 13.38 0.14
N ARG A 193 4.80 13.15 -0.34
CA ARG A 193 5.59 11.96 0.04
C ARG A 193 5.79 11.87 1.54
N VAL A 194 6.21 12.97 2.18
CA VAL A 194 6.43 13.03 3.63
C VAL A 194 5.14 12.73 4.39
N ASN A 195 4.02 13.31 3.97
CA ASN A 195 2.73 13.07 4.61
C ASN A 195 2.26 11.61 4.43
N PHE A 196 2.41 11.06 3.22
CA PHE A 196 2.04 9.68 2.91
C PHE A 196 2.85 8.68 3.73
N ILE A 197 4.18 8.80 3.78
CA ILE A 197 4.99 7.90 4.62
C ILE A 197 4.68 8.10 6.11
N ALA A 198 4.36 9.32 6.55
CA ALA A 198 3.93 9.57 7.93
C ALA A 198 2.56 8.95 8.25
N HIS A 199 1.65 8.85 7.27
CA HIS A 199 0.40 8.10 7.36
C HIS A 199 0.70 6.61 7.61
N GLU A 200 1.52 5.98 6.77
CA GLU A 200 1.87 4.56 6.95
C GLU A 200 2.61 4.29 8.28
N PHE A 201 3.50 5.19 8.68
CA PHE A 201 4.18 5.10 9.98
C PHE A 201 3.25 5.29 11.17
N PHE A 202 2.10 5.95 11.01
CA PHE A 202 1.11 6.00 12.06
C PHE A 202 0.56 4.61 12.38
N HIS A 203 0.30 3.76 11.37
CA HIS A 203 -0.17 2.38 11.61
C HIS A 203 0.88 1.55 12.36
N SER A 204 2.15 1.66 11.95
CA SER A 204 3.27 1.06 12.68
C SER A 204 3.36 1.54 14.13
N TYR A 205 3.20 2.84 14.37
CA TYR A 205 3.23 3.44 15.71
C TYR A 205 2.04 2.96 16.57
N ARG A 206 0.83 2.97 16.02
CA ARG A 206 -0.41 2.63 16.73
C ARG A 206 -0.41 1.19 17.21
N ARG A 207 0.23 0.27 16.49
CA ARG A 207 0.36 -1.16 16.87
C ARG A 207 0.94 -1.35 18.28
N TYR A 208 1.76 -0.42 18.78
CA TYR A 208 2.34 -0.49 20.13
C TYR A 208 1.37 -0.12 21.26
N PHE A 209 0.28 0.57 20.92
CA PHE A 209 -0.65 1.14 21.89
C PHE A 209 -2.08 0.63 21.73
N GLU A 210 -2.37 -0.08 20.64
CA GLU A 210 -3.68 -0.70 20.46
C GLU A 210 -3.92 -1.86 21.43
N ASN A 211 -5.19 -2.12 21.74
CA ASN A 211 -5.58 -3.31 22.48
C ASN A 211 -5.97 -4.42 21.50
N HIS A 212 -4.96 -5.11 20.98
CA HIS A 212 -5.13 -6.11 19.91
C HIS A 212 -6.21 -7.16 20.26
N ASP A 213 -6.15 -7.75 21.44
CA ASP A 213 -7.10 -8.78 21.87
C ASP A 213 -8.54 -8.25 21.93
N PHE A 214 -8.73 -6.98 22.31
CA PHE A 214 -10.05 -6.35 22.28
C PHE A 214 -10.50 -6.04 20.86
N ASN A 215 -9.63 -5.44 20.05
CA ASN A 215 -9.91 -5.01 18.68
C ASN A 215 -10.30 -6.19 17.80
N TYR A 216 -9.59 -7.32 17.91
CA TYR A 216 -9.81 -8.51 17.09
C TYR A 216 -10.77 -9.52 17.72
N LYS A 217 -11.46 -9.17 18.82
CA LYS A 217 -12.39 -10.08 19.51
C LYS A 217 -13.63 -10.43 18.67
N ASN A 218 -14.12 -9.50 17.86
CA ASN A 218 -15.27 -9.66 16.98
C ASN A 218 -15.25 -8.62 15.86
N ASP A 219 -16.08 -8.84 14.83
CA ASP A 219 -16.13 -7.98 13.64
C ASP A 219 -16.46 -6.52 13.96
N LEU A 220 -17.40 -6.26 14.89
CA LEU A 220 -17.79 -4.89 15.24
C LEU A 220 -16.61 -4.12 15.86
N ASN A 221 -15.88 -4.75 16.79
CA ASN A 221 -14.69 -4.15 17.40
C ASN A 221 -13.62 -3.88 16.34
N PHE A 222 -13.37 -4.85 15.47
CA PHE A 222 -12.37 -4.72 14.40
C PHE A 222 -12.73 -3.56 13.46
N MET A 223 -14.00 -3.40 13.13
CA MET A 223 -14.45 -2.37 12.21
C MET A 223 -14.42 -0.97 12.81
N LEU A 224 -14.80 -0.83 14.08
CA LEU A 224 -14.62 0.43 14.81
C LEU A 224 -13.14 0.79 14.91
N ASP A 225 -12.29 -0.19 15.16
CA ASP A 225 -10.85 -0.01 15.19
C ASP A 225 -10.31 0.45 13.83
N MET A 226 -10.70 -0.20 12.74
CA MET A 226 -10.33 0.18 11.37
C MET A 226 -10.73 1.62 11.03
N ILE A 227 -11.97 2.02 11.34
CA ILE A 227 -12.44 3.40 11.11
C ILE A 227 -11.57 4.39 11.89
N GLN A 228 -11.21 4.07 13.13
CA GLN A 228 -10.36 4.93 13.94
C GLN A 228 -8.91 4.94 13.43
N ASN A 229 -8.38 3.80 12.99
CA ASN A 229 -7.01 3.66 12.48
C ASN A 229 -6.80 4.55 11.25
N GLU A 230 -7.59 4.30 10.21
CA GLU A 230 -7.52 5.03 8.94
C GLU A 230 -7.94 6.49 9.14
N GLY A 231 -9.04 6.74 9.85
CA GLY A 231 -9.57 8.09 10.03
C GLY A 231 -8.64 9.03 10.80
N ILE A 232 -7.73 8.51 11.65
CA ILE A 232 -6.66 9.31 12.26
C ILE A 232 -5.50 9.49 11.28
N ALA A 233 -5.07 8.42 10.62
CA ALA A 233 -3.99 8.46 9.64
C ALA A 233 -4.29 9.43 8.48
N ASP A 234 -5.53 9.45 7.98
CA ASP A 234 -6.01 10.33 6.91
C ASP A 234 -5.90 11.82 7.24
N GLN A 235 -5.85 12.19 8.53
CA GLN A 235 -5.62 13.58 8.93
C GLN A 235 -4.18 14.04 8.63
N ILE A 236 -3.27 13.11 8.33
CA ILE A 236 -1.87 13.37 8.02
C ILE A 236 -1.68 13.76 6.54
N ASP A 237 -2.30 13.03 5.62
CA ASP A 237 -2.08 13.09 4.17
C ASP A 237 -3.34 13.42 3.34
N LYS A 238 -4.54 13.18 3.87
CA LYS A 238 -5.84 13.45 3.23
C LYS A 238 -6.61 14.58 3.91
N SER A 239 -5.91 15.49 4.60
CA SER A 239 -6.51 16.60 5.35
C SER A 239 -7.34 17.58 4.51
N LYS A 240 -7.21 17.55 3.18
CA LYS A 240 -8.00 18.34 2.21
C LYS A 240 -9.24 17.60 1.68
N GLY A 241 -9.50 16.39 2.17
CA GLY A 241 -10.60 15.53 1.75
C GLY A 241 -10.22 14.57 0.62
N TYR A 242 -11.04 13.52 0.49
CA TYR A 242 -10.86 12.43 -0.47
C TYR A 242 -11.01 12.88 -1.92
N ASP A 243 -11.90 13.83 -2.21
CA ASP A 243 -12.04 14.42 -3.54
C ASP A 243 -10.70 14.97 -4.02
N TYR A 244 -10.04 15.81 -3.22
CA TYR A 244 -8.72 16.34 -3.55
C TYR A 244 -7.66 15.23 -3.64
N TYR A 245 -7.68 14.27 -2.71
CA TYR A 245 -6.69 13.20 -2.69
C TYR A 245 -6.73 12.37 -3.99
N PHE A 246 -7.90 11.87 -4.37
CA PHE A 246 -8.06 11.01 -5.54
C PHE A 246 -8.11 11.76 -6.88
N SER A 247 -8.32 13.08 -6.86
CA SER A 247 -8.28 13.92 -8.06
C SER A 247 -6.96 14.66 -8.28
N GLU A 248 -6.07 14.80 -7.28
CA GLU A 248 -4.83 15.58 -7.43
C GLU A 248 -3.58 14.89 -6.87
N VAL A 249 -3.71 13.91 -5.97
CA VAL A 249 -2.57 13.25 -5.31
C VAL A 249 -2.38 11.83 -5.83
N CYS A 250 -3.38 10.98 -5.67
CA CYS A 250 -3.36 9.57 -6.09
C CYS A 250 -4.43 9.34 -7.17
N LYS A 251 -4.12 9.79 -8.39
CA LYS A 251 -4.99 9.57 -9.56
C LYS A 251 -4.89 8.11 -9.98
N SER A 252 -6.02 7.41 -10.06
CA SER A 252 -6.07 6.03 -10.51
C SER A 252 -7.35 5.75 -11.33
N PRO A 253 -7.39 4.65 -12.09
CA PRO A 253 -8.61 4.18 -12.72
C PRO A 253 -9.82 4.03 -11.79
N ILE A 254 -9.60 3.91 -10.47
CA ILE A 254 -10.67 3.73 -9.48
C ILE A 254 -10.98 5.00 -8.67
N SER A 255 -10.37 6.14 -8.99
CA SER A 255 -10.57 7.39 -8.25
C SER A 255 -12.06 7.76 -8.08
N GLU A 256 -12.86 7.61 -9.14
CA GLU A 256 -14.31 7.88 -9.09
C GLU A 256 -15.04 6.94 -8.13
N ILE A 257 -14.69 5.65 -8.14
CA ILE A 257 -15.24 4.64 -7.23
C ILE A 257 -14.89 5.00 -5.78
N MET A 258 -13.63 5.36 -5.50
CA MET A 258 -13.18 5.73 -4.16
C MET A 258 -13.86 6.99 -3.63
N ILE A 259 -14.01 8.01 -4.49
CA ILE A 259 -14.73 9.24 -4.17
C ILE A 259 -16.21 8.95 -3.85
N GLN A 260 -16.87 8.12 -4.66
CA GLN A 260 -18.27 7.74 -4.42
C GLN A 260 -18.44 6.99 -3.10
N LEU A 261 -17.56 6.02 -2.81
CA LEU A 261 -17.57 5.28 -1.55
C LEU A 261 -17.40 6.20 -0.34
N TYR A 262 -16.47 7.16 -0.42
CA TYR A 262 -16.25 8.14 0.65
C TYR A 262 -17.48 9.02 0.89
N ASN A 263 -18.05 9.58 -0.19
CA ASN A 263 -19.23 10.45 -0.08
C ASN A 263 -20.48 9.70 0.43
N GLN A 264 -20.51 8.37 0.27
CA GLN A 264 -21.57 7.51 0.79
C GLN A 264 -21.36 7.12 2.27
N ALA A 265 -20.14 7.21 2.79
CA ALA A 265 -19.76 6.70 4.11
C ALA A 265 -20.60 7.28 5.26
N GLU A 266 -20.92 8.58 5.25
CA GLU A 266 -21.76 9.18 6.31
C GLU A 266 -23.15 8.54 6.37
N THR A 267 -23.75 8.28 5.21
CA THR A 267 -25.08 7.65 5.14
C THR A 267 -25.01 6.21 5.64
N ASP A 268 -23.94 5.50 5.33
CA ASP A 268 -23.76 4.12 5.78
C ASP A 268 -23.46 4.02 7.27
N LEU A 269 -22.65 4.94 7.81
CA LEU A 269 -22.42 5.08 9.25
C LEU A 269 -23.71 5.40 10.01
N LYS A 270 -24.60 6.24 9.46
CA LYS A 270 -25.93 6.49 10.05
C LYS A 270 -26.80 5.24 10.08
N LYS A 271 -26.77 4.43 9.02
CA LYS A 271 -27.49 3.14 8.98
C LYS A 271 -26.95 2.20 10.07
N ILE A 272 -25.63 2.03 10.14
CA ILE A 272 -24.98 1.20 11.16
C ILE A 272 -25.34 1.69 12.56
N HIS A 273 -25.25 3.00 12.81
CA HIS A 273 -25.60 3.60 14.10
C HIS A 273 -27.04 3.26 14.51
N ASN A 274 -28.02 3.49 13.63
CA ASN A 274 -29.43 3.20 13.92
C ASN A 274 -29.65 1.72 14.25
N ILE A 275 -28.94 0.83 13.56
CA ILE A 275 -29.04 -0.62 13.77
C ILE A 275 -28.44 -1.03 15.11
N VAL A 276 -27.26 -0.52 15.44
CA VAL A 276 -26.64 -0.74 16.75
C VAL A 276 -27.55 -0.25 17.86
N VAL A 277 -28.13 0.96 17.72
CA VAL A 277 -29.09 1.48 18.70
C VAL A 277 -30.30 0.56 18.83
N SER A 278 -30.95 0.19 17.72
CA SER A 278 -32.11 -0.72 17.74
C SER A 278 -31.78 -2.09 18.37
N TYR A 279 -30.57 -2.62 18.15
CA TYR A 279 -30.12 -3.85 18.80
C TYR A 279 -30.00 -3.67 20.32
N THR A 280 -29.36 -2.58 20.78
CA THR A 280 -29.14 -2.33 22.22
C THR A 280 -30.43 -2.12 23.02
N VAL A 281 -31.51 -1.68 22.37
CA VAL A 281 -32.83 -1.52 22.99
C VAL A 281 -33.76 -2.73 22.73
N ASN A 282 -33.21 -3.87 22.28
CA ASN A 282 -33.93 -5.12 21.98
C ASN A 282 -35.06 -4.96 20.94
N GLN A 283 -34.98 -3.97 20.04
CA GLN A 283 -35.94 -3.82 18.93
C GLN A 283 -35.66 -4.80 17.80
N ILE A 284 -34.41 -5.23 17.65
CA ILE A 284 -33.97 -6.26 16.70
C ILE A 284 -33.13 -7.32 17.43
N SER A 285 -33.16 -8.57 16.99
CA SER A 285 -32.43 -9.68 17.61
C SER A 285 -31.16 -10.07 16.86
N GLU A 286 -30.22 -10.71 17.57
CA GLU A 286 -28.94 -11.21 17.07
C GLU A 286 -29.09 -12.48 16.21
N THR A 287 -29.98 -12.49 15.23
CA THR A 287 -29.87 -13.57 14.22
C THR A 287 -28.58 -13.32 13.44
N GLU A 288 -27.56 -14.17 13.65
CA GLU A 288 -26.18 -14.06 13.12
C GLU A 288 -26.12 -13.56 11.67
N LYS A 289 -27.07 -13.98 10.82
CA LYS A 289 -27.16 -13.59 9.42
C LYS A 289 -27.53 -12.13 9.17
N HIS A 290 -28.29 -11.50 10.06
CA HIS A 290 -28.83 -10.15 9.81
C HIS A 290 -27.79 -9.08 10.08
N LEU A 291 -27.07 -9.15 11.21
CA LEU A 291 -25.99 -8.20 11.52
C LEU A 291 -24.83 -8.33 10.51
N GLN A 292 -24.41 -9.55 10.16
CA GLN A 292 -23.35 -9.77 9.16
C GLN A 292 -23.75 -9.25 7.77
N HIS A 293 -24.97 -9.50 7.31
CA HIS A 293 -25.42 -9.04 6.00
C HIS A 293 -25.64 -7.52 5.96
N ILE A 294 -26.08 -6.91 7.07
CA ILE A 294 -26.28 -5.47 7.14
C ILE A 294 -24.94 -4.74 7.24
N VAL A 295 -24.00 -5.25 8.02
CA VAL A 295 -22.64 -4.72 8.07
C VAL A 295 -21.94 -4.87 6.72
N ALA A 296 -22.10 -6.03 6.05
CA ALA A 296 -21.57 -6.25 4.71
C ALA A 296 -22.22 -5.38 3.62
N SER A 297 -23.51 -5.06 3.73
CA SER A 297 -24.21 -4.21 2.74
C SER A 297 -24.06 -2.71 3.00
N ALA A 298 -23.82 -2.29 4.25
CA ALA A 298 -23.48 -0.92 4.58
C ALA A 298 -22.01 -0.60 4.29
N LEU A 299 -21.15 -1.61 4.15
CA LEU A 299 -19.72 -1.41 3.96
C LEU A 299 -19.23 -2.28 2.81
N ASN A 300 -19.55 -1.86 1.58
CA ASN A 300 -18.79 -2.27 0.39
C ASN A 300 -17.28 -1.87 0.44
N CYS A 301 -16.72 -1.67 1.63
CA CYS A 301 -15.30 -1.73 1.94
C CYS A 301 -14.93 -3.20 2.23
N GLY A 302 -14.20 -3.80 1.30
CA GLY A 302 -13.88 -5.22 1.25
C GLY A 302 -13.45 -5.84 2.58
N SER A 303 -14.27 -6.72 3.12
CA SER A 303 -13.84 -7.73 4.07
C SER A 303 -13.23 -8.93 3.33
N SER A 304 -11.99 -9.22 3.73
CA SER A 304 -11.42 -10.56 3.90
C SER A 304 -11.49 -11.55 2.73
N SER A 305 -10.39 -11.66 1.99
CA SER A 305 -9.78 -12.97 1.78
C SER A 305 -8.65 -13.13 2.80
N ARG A 306 -9.03 -13.59 4.01
CA ARG A 306 -8.18 -14.53 4.74
C ARG A 306 -8.50 -15.90 4.15
N THR A 307 -7.73 -16.27 3.15
CA THR A 307 -7.28 -17.62 2.75
C THR A 307 -6.13 -17.40 1.80
#